data_AF-A0A0H5C1A7-F1
#
_entry.id   AF-A0A0H5C1A7-F1
#
_cell.length_a   1.000
_cell.length_b   1.000
_cell.length_c   1.000
_cell.angle_alpha   90.00
_cell.angle_beta   90.00
_cell.angle_gamma   90.00
#
_symmetry.space_group_name_H-M   'P 1'
#
loop_
_entity.id
_entity.type
_entity.pdbx_description
1 polymer ?
#
loop_
_entity_poly.entity_id
_entity_poly.type
_entity_poly.pdbx_seq_one_letter_code
_entity_poly.pdbx_strand_id
1 'polypeptide(L)'
;MGLTTAQKDKVKRVIPKASQKVLDGAIARLYIAYPDPQQWTYTGLSGAVVLVDDLVGHSFFLKLVDIHGQRGVVWDQELYVDFQYNQDRSFFHTFELEDCLAGLLFDDTSDATHFYKRVCHREKHGSKKTVNNKQAIALKKSMPEESRAPGPRGELLSTSSGDQRIRKTTHVLYYDDQPPPEWRALYKELANAGITEDMIADNKEFIKDYIRQQGGPLVGLEPPVPRKFQRGRNTVQSSFNSSESAPQQEFYSSTLQLLVR
;
A
#
# COMPACT_ATOMS: atom_id res chain seq x y z
N MET A 1 6.30 -2.38 -16.33
CA MET A 1 7.07 -1.88 -17.49
C MET A 1 6.16 -0.91 -18.22
N GLY A 2 6.37 0.41 -18.08
CA GLY A 2 5.40 1.43 -18.51
C GLY A 2 5.11 1.50 -20.02
N LEU A 3 4.24 2.44 -20.41
CA LEU A 3 3.77 2.63 -21.79
C LEU A 3 4.89 2.48 -22.85
N THR A 4 4.60 1.73 -23.91
CA THR A 4 5.51 1.59 -25.06
C THR A 4 5.72 2.92 -25.77
N THR A 5 6.78 3.04 -26.57
CA THR A 5 7.05 4.27 -27.34
C THR A 5 5.86 4.66 -28.23
N ALA A 6 5.27 3.70 -28.93
CA ALA A 6 4.10 3.93 -29.78
C ALA A 6 2.87 4.42 -28.98
N GLN A 7 2.61 3.83 -27.81
CA GLN A 7 1.54 4.28 -26.93
C GLN A 7 1.79 5.69 -26.40
N LYS A 8 3.03 6.00 -25.98
CA LYS A 8 3.43 7.34 -25.54
C LYS A 8 3.23 8.38 -26.63
N ASP A 9 3.54 8.05 -27.88
CA ASP A 9 3.37 8.99 -28.99
C ASP A 9 1.90 9.24 -29.34
N LYS A 10 1.03 8.22 -29.21
CA LYS A 10 -0.43 8.40 -29.27
C LYS A 10 -0.90 9.33 -28.16
N VAL A 11 -0.49 9.10 -26.91
CA VAL A 11 -0.85 9.97 -25.77
C VAL A 11 -0.41 11.42 -26.01
N LYS A 12 0.83 11.65 -26.45
CA LYS A 12 1.35 13.01 -26.74
C LYS A 12 0.61 13.71 -27.88
N ARG A 13 0.07 12.97 -28.85
CA ARG A 13 -0.73 13.53 -29.94
C ARG A 13 -2.09 14.02 -29.45
N VAL A 14 -2.68 13.29 -28.51
CA VAL A 14 -4.00 13.56 -27.95
C VAL A 14 -3.95 14.61 -26.84
N ILE A 15 -2.85 14.68 -26.08
CA ILE A 15 -2.67 15.59 -24.94
C ILE A 15 -1.65 16.67 -25.32
N PRO A 16 -2.09 17.89 -25.66
CA PRO A 16 -1.20 18.95 -26.11
C PRO A 16 -0.29 19.43 -24.99
N LYS A 17 1.03 19.30 -25.18
CA LYS A 17 2.06 19.72 -24.20
C LYS A 17 2.01 21.21 -23.84
N ALA A 18 1.45 22.05 -24.71
CA ALA A 18 1.33 23.49 -24.49
C ALA A 18 0.34 23.82 -23.36
N SER A 19 -0.72 23.01 -23.22
CA SER A 19 -1.76 23.21 -22.22
C SER A 19 -1.67 22.23 -21.04
N GLN A 20 -1.08 21.04 -21.25
CA GLN A 20 -1.16 19.93 -20.32
C GLN A 20 0.18 19.21 -20.19
N LYS A 21 0.59 18.92 -18.95
CA LYS A 21 1.82 18.18 -18.64
C LYS A 21 1.46 16.78 -18.13
N VAL A 22 1.82 15.74 -18.88
CA VAL A 22 1.67 14.34 -18.45
C VAL A 22 2.71 14.04 -17.36
N LEU A 23 2.25 13.59 -16.19
CA LEU A 23 3.10 13.25 -15.04
C LEU A 23 3.43 11.75 -14.97
N ASP A 24 2.45 10.91 -15.27
CA ASP A 24 2.62 9.45 -15.34
C ASP A 24 1.53 8.81 -16.21
N GLY A 25 1.73 7.55 -16.61
CA GLY A 25 0.74 6.81 -17.39
C GLY A 25 0.94 5.30 -17.41
N ALA A 26 -0.16 4.56 -17.44
CA ALA A 26 -0.19 3.09 -17.43
C ALA A 26 -1.40 2.56 -18.23
N ILE A 27 -1.40 1.28 -18.59
CA ILE A 27 -2.55 0.64 -19.25
C ILE A 27 -3.57 0.19 -18.21
N ALA A 28 -4.83 0.59 -18.41
CA ALA A 28 -5.92 0.24 -17.51
C ALA A 28 -7.27 0.11 -18.22
N ARG A 29 -8.21 -0.54 -17.54
CA ARG A 29 -9.63 -0.63 -17.86
C ARG A 29 -10.45 0.07 -16.80
N LEU A 30 -11.47 0.82 -17.20
CA LEU A 30 -12.34 1.56 -16.29
C LEU A 30 -13.58 0.73 -15.92
N TYR A 31 -13.80 0.58 -14.62
CA TYR A 31 -14.98 -0.02 -14.00
C TYR A 31 -15.71 1.03 -13.16
N ILE A 32 -17.01 0.86 -12.99
CA ILE A 32 -17.84 1.66 -12.10
C ILE A 32 -18.75 0.77 -11.26
N ALA A 33 -19.07 1.18 -10.04
CA ALA A 33 -20.05 0.51 -9.18
C ALA A 33 -21.42 1.20 -9.31
N TYR A 34 -22.03 1.07 -10.48
CA TYR A 34 -23.33 1.65 -10.83
C TYR A 34 -24.03 0.77 -11.89
N PRO A 35 -25.36 0.59 -11.84
CA PRO A 35 -26.30 1.16 -10.86
C PRO A 35 -26.30 0.46 -9.49
N ASP A 36 -25.71 -0.72 -9.39
CA ASP A 36 -25.55 -1.44 -8.12
C ASP A 36 -24.19 -1.07 -7.46
N PRO A 37 -24.18 -0.37 -6.31
CA PRO A 37 -22.96 0.00 -5.60
C PRO A 37 -22.16 -1.20 -5.10
N GLN A 38 -22.75 -2.40 -5.05
CA GLN A 38 -22.07 -3.62 -4.62
C GLN A 38 -21.45 -4.41 -5.79
N GLN A 39 -21.61 -3.97 -7.04
CA GLN A 39 -21.08 -4.68 -8.21
C GLN A 39 -20.25 -3.80 -9.12
N TRP A 40 -19.03 -4.24 -9.39
CA TRP A 40 -18.17 -3.62 -10.40
C TRP A 40 -18.60 -3.98 -11.81
N THR A 41 -19.00 -2.97 -12.58
CA THR A 41 -19.39 -3.09 -13.98
C THR A 41 -18.31 -2.51 -14.87
N TYR A 42 -17.85 -3.28 -15.85
CA TYR A 42 -16.92 -2.78 -16.86
C TYR A 42 -17.61 -1.77 -17.76
N THR A 43 -17.04 -0.57 -17.89
CA THR A 43 -17.63 0.51 -18.71
C THR A 43 -17.51 0.27 -20.22
N GLY A 44 -16.71 -0.70 -20.65
CA GLY A 44 -16.30 -0.85 -22.05
C GLY A 44 -15.10 0.02 -22.44
N LEU A 45 -14.60 0.86 -21.53
CA LEU A 45 -13.48 1.76 -21.79
C LEU A 45 -12.15 1.19 -21.28
N SER A 46 -11.17 1.14 -22.18
CA SER A 46 -9.81 0.73 -21.90
C SER A 46 -8.81 1.58 -22.68
N GLY A 47 -7.58 1.66 -22.17
CA GLY A 47 -6.51 2.37 -22.83
C GLY A 47 -5.39 2.78 -21.89
N ALA A 48 -4.69 3.86 -22.22
CA ALA A 48 -3.69 4.45 -21.36
C ALA A 48 -4.36 5.45 -20.40
N VAL A 49 -4.43 5.11 -19.11
CA VAL A 49 -4.78 6.09 -18.08
C VAL A 49 -3.55 6.93 -17.78
N VAL A 50 -3.71 8.25 -17.76
CA VAL A 50 -2.63 9.21 -17.54
C VAL A 50 -3.01 10.21 -16.47
N LEU A 51 -2.05 10.50 -15.60
CA LEU A 51 -2.13 11.60 -14.65
C LEU A 51 -1.58 12.85 -15.33
N VAL A 52 -2.39 13.90 -15.37
CA VAL A 52 -2.09 15.15 -16.08
C VAL A 52 -2.16 16.33 -15.13
N ASP A 53 -1.20 17.22 -15.24
CA ASP A 53 -1.21 18.57 -14.67
C ASP A 53 -1.70 19.53 -15.75
N ASP A 54 -2.92 20.05 -15.59
CA ASP A 54 -3.51 21.02 -16.51
C ASP A 54 -2.97 22.42 -16.22
N LEU A 55 -2.26 22.98 -17.18
CA LEU A 55 -1.57 24.27 -17.04
C LEU A 55 -2.48 25.46 -17.31
N VAL A 56 -3.69 25.22 -17.81
CA VAL A 56 -4.68 26.26 -18.10
C VAL A 56 -5.60 26.48 -16.89
N GLY A 57 -6.25 25.41 -16.43
CA GLY A 57 -7.12 25.42 -15.26
C GLY A 57 -6.39 25.24 -13.92
N HIS A 58 -5.09 24.93 -13.95
CA HIS A 58 -4.28 24.72 -12.75
C HIS A 58 -4.87 23.66 -11.82
N SER A 59 -5.22 22.51 -12.40
CA SER A 59 -5.81 21.37 -11.69
C SER A 59 -5.22 20.05 -12.20
N PHE A 60 -5.35 18.99 -11.42
CA PHE A 60 -4.93 17.65 -11.82
C PHE A 60 -6.09 16.88 -12.44
N PHE A 61 -5.79 16.06 -13.44
CA PHE A 61 -6.77 15.19 -14.10
C PHE A 61 -6.25 13.76 -14.22
N LEU A 62 -7.14 12.78 -14.06
CA LEU A 62 -6.99 11.46 -14.66
C LEU A 62 -7.67 11.49 -16.02
N LYS A 63 -6.98 11.04 -17.06
CA LYS A 63 -7.56 10.91 -18.41
C LYS A 63 -7.29 9.52 -18.96
N LEU A 64 -8.30 8.88 -19.56
CA LEU A 64 -8.16 7.61 -20.25
C LEU A 64 -8.08 7.87 -21.76
N VAL A 65 -6.95 7.52 -22.36
CA VAL A 65 -6.69 7.68 -23.79
C VAL A 65 -6.86 6.35 -24.50
N ASP A 66 -7.69 6.32 -25.53
CA ASP A 66 -7.83 5.16 -26.40
C ASP A 66 -6.54 4.96 -27.23
N ILE A 67 -5.77 3.95 -26.86
CA ILE A 67 -4.53 3.57 -27.54
C ILE A 67 -4.73 2.49 -28.60
N HIS A 68 -5.90 1.84 -28.65
CA HIS A 68 -6.19 0.80 -29.64
C HIS A 68 -6.85 1.42 -30.88
N GLY A 69 -7.75 2.37 -30.68
CA GLY A 69 -8.42 3.13 -31.73
C GLY A 69 -7.80 4.50 -32.01
N GLN A 70 -8.68 5.43 -32.42
CA GLN A 70 -8.37 6.83 -32.75
C GLN A 70 -9.28 7.83 -32.02
N ARG A 71 -10.03 7.39 -31.00
CA ARG A 71 -11.03 8.23 -30.31
C ARG A 71 -10.42 9.34 -29.45
N GLY A 72 -9.11 9.30 -29.19
CA GLY A 72 -8.44 10.28 -28.34
C GLY A 72 -8.73 10.03 -26.86
N VAL A 73 -9.05 11.09 -26.11
CA VAL A 73 -9.48 10.97 -24.70
C VAL A 73 -10.91 10.46 -24.68
N VAL A 74 -11.14 9.32 -24.04
CA VAL A 74 -12.47 8.69 -23.95
C VAL A 74 -13.13 8.85 -22.59
N TRP A 75 -12.37 9.28 -21.58
CA TRP A 75 -12.86 9.59 -20.24
C TRP A 75 -11.86 10.51 -19.54
N ASP A 76 -12.34 11.44 -18.73
CA ASP A 76 -11.53 12.26 -17.84
C ASP A 76 -12.24 12.55 -16.50
N GLN A 77 -11.43 12.76 -15.46
CA GLN A 77 -11.88 13.12 -14.12
C GLN A 77 -10.91 14.12 -13.51
N GLU A 78 -11.44 15.24 -13.03
CA GLU A 78 -10.70 16.21 -12.25
C GLU A 78 -10.46 15.69 -10.82
N LEU A 79 -9.27 15.88 -10.28
CA LEU A 79 -8.94 15.50 -8.91
C LEU A 79 -9.23 16.69 -7.99
N TYR A 80 -10.24 16.52 -7.13
CA TYR A 80 -10.62 17.50 -6.13
C TYR A 80 -9.59 17.62 -4.97
N VAL A 81 -9.78 18.62 -4.11
CA VAL A 81 -8.96 18.79 -2.88
C VAL A 81 -9.14 17.59 -1.98
N ASP A 82 -8.04 17.03 -1.45
CA ASP A 82 -8.05 15.80 -0.63
C ASP A 82 -8.59 14.56 -1.37
N PHE A 83 -8.47 14.54 -2.71
CA PHE A 83 -8.83 13.38 -3.53
C PHE A 83 -8.26 12.07 -2.97
N GLN A 84 -9.16 11.17 -2.60
CA GLN A 84 -8.83 9.87 -2.05
C GLN A 84 -8.69 8.83 -3.16
N TYR A 85 -7.49 8.28 -3.28
CA TYR A 85 -7.17 7.23 -4.24
C TYR A 85 -6.71 6.00 -3.48
N ASN A 86 -7.43 4.89 -3.62
CA ASN A 86 -7.22 3.67 -2.83
C ASN A 86 -6.61 2.57 -3.71
N GLN A 87 -5.65 1.83 -3.15
CA GLN A 87 -5.10 0.64 -3.78
C GLN A 87 -5.71 -0.59 -3.10
N ASP A 88 -6.94 -0.95 -3.48
CA ASP A 88 -7.66 -2.09 -2.89
C ASP A 88 -6.99 -3.43 -3.25
N ARG A 89 -6.39 -3.52 -4.44
CA ARG A 89 -5.56 -4.64 -4.91
C ARG A 89 -4.31 -4.12 -5.61
N SER A 90 -3.33 -5.00 -5.79
CA SER A 90 -2.08 -4.68 -6.50
C SER A 90 -2.29 -4.19 -7.94
N PHE A 91 -3.38 -4.61 -8.57
CA PHE A 91 -3.75 -4.29 -9.94
C PHE A 91 -5.10 -3.56 -10.05
N PHE A 92 -5.78 -3.27 -8.94
CA PHE A 92 -7.10 -2.64 -8.94
C PHE A 92 -7.13 -1.49 -7.93
N HIS A 93 -7.26 -0.27 -8.43
CA HIS A 93 -7.36 0.93 -7.62
C HIS A 93 -8.75 1.53 -7.73
N THR A 94 -9.21 2.17 -6.67
CA THR A 94 -10.55 2.74 -6.59
C THR A 94 -10.51 4.18 -6.11
N PHE A 95 -11.52 4.95 -6.51
CA PHE A 95 -11.72 6.33 -6.10
C PHE A 95 -13.17 6.73 -6.27
N GLU A 96 -13.57 7.78 -5.57
CA GLU A 96 -14.94 8.29 -5.59
C GLU A 96 -15.15 9.23 -6.79
N LEU A 97 -16.25 8.99 -7.53
CA LEU A 97 -16.87 9.96 -8.41
C LEU A 97 -18.03 10.66 -7.66
N GLU A 98 -18.73 11.57 -8.34
CA GLU A 98 -19.89 12.27 -7.75
C GLU A 98 -21.04 11.31 -7.39
N ASP A 99 -21.34 10.36 -8.27
CA ASP A 99 -22.54 9.50 -8.17
C ASP A 99 -22.23 8.01 -7.98
N CYS A 100 -20.96 7.58 -7.99
CA CYS A 100 -20.58 6.19 -7.79
C CYS A 100 -19.08 6.03 -7.50
N LEU A 101 -18.64 4.79 -7.23
CA LEU A 101 -17.23 4.44 -7.18
C LEU A 101 -16.71 4.09 -8.58
N ALA A 102 -15.52 4.59 -8.91
CA ALA A 102 -14.76 4.17 -10.07
C ALA A 102 -13.60 3.25 -9.67
N GLY A 103 -13.25 2.36 -10.57
CA GLY A 103 -12.16 1.40 -10.42
C GLY A 103 -11.29 1.36 -11.68
N LEU A 104 -9.98 1.38 -11.50
CA LEU A 104 -8.99 1.18 -12.56
C LEU A 104 -8.35 -0.19 -12.39
N LEU A 105 -8.60 -1.08 -13.35
CA LEU A 105 -7.96 -2.38 -13.47
C LEU A 105 -6.72 -2.25 -14.37
N PHE A 106 -5.53 -2.33 -13.80
CA PHE A 106 -4.26 -2.18 -14.49
C PHE A 106 -3.82 -3.51 -15.13
N ASP A 107 -3.15 -3.41 -16.28
CA ASP A 107 -2.60 -4.57 -17.00
C ASP A 107 -1.34 -5.15 -16.32
N ASP A 108 -0.58 -4.28 -15.65
CA ASP A 108 0.66 -4.63 -14.96
C ASP A 108 0.68 -4.09 -13.52
N THR A 109 0.97 -4.95 -12.56
CA THR A 109 1.01 -4.64 -11.13
C THR A 109 2.12 -3.66 -10.73
N SER A 110 3.26 -3.70 -11.42
CA SER A 110 4.38 -2.79 -11.13
C SER A 110 4.04 -1.37 -11.57
N ASP A 111 3.40 -1.23 -12.74
CA ASP A 111 2.90 0.04 -13.26
C ASP A 111 1.77 0.58 -12.38
N ALA A 112 0.85 -0.28 -11.94
CA ALA A 112 -0.18 0.09 -10.97
C ALA A 112 0.45 0.68 -9.70
N THR A 113 1.39 -0.02 -9.08
CA THR A 113 2.04 0.44 -7.85
C THR A 113 2.78 1.78 -8.06
N HIS A 114 3.44 1.97 -9.19
CA HIS A 114 4.09 3.24 -9.52
C HIS A 114 3.06 4.36 -9.73
N PHE A 115 2.00 4.08 -10.47
CA PHE A 115 0.92 5.03 -10.77
C PHE A 115 0.21 5.49 -9.48
N TYR A 116 -0.08 4.56 -8.57
CA TYR A 116 -0.63 4.87 -7.25
C TYR A 116 0.24 5.89 -6.50
N LYS A 117 1.55 5.62 -6.41
CA LYS A 117 2.50 6.55 -5.76
C LYS A 117 2.49 7.93 -6.42
N ARG A 118 2.39 7.99 -7.75
CA ARG A 118 2.34 9.25 -8.51
C ARG A 118 1.07 10.04 -8.27
N VAL A 119 -0.09 9.38 -8.17
CA VAL A 119 -1.38 10.04 -7.87
C VAL A 119 -1.40 10.56 -6.42
N CYS A 120 -0.96 9.75 -5.45
CA CYS A 120 -0.91 10.16 -4.04
C CYS A 120 0.08 11.30 -3.80
N HIS A 121 1.20 11.33 -4.54
CA HIS A 121 2.24 12.37 -4.40
C HIS A 121 2.24 13.37 -5.57
N ARG A 122 1.10 13.57 -6.23
CA ARG A 122 0.97 14.42 -7.42
C ARG A 122 1.47 15.85 -7.21
N GLU A 123 1.31 16.38 -6.00
CA GLU A 123 1.78 17.71 -5.61
C GLU A 123 3.29 17.88 -5.75
N LYS A 124 4.08 16.80 -5.59
CA LYS A 124 5.54 16.84 -5.78
C LYS A 124 5.96 17.00 -7.24
N HIS A 125 5.04 16.78 -8.19
CA HIS A 125 5.34 16.70 -9.62
C HIS A 125 4.57 17.72 -10.47
N GLY A 126 3.49 18.28 -9.93
CA GLY A 126 2.70 19.33 -10.56
C GLY A 126 3.38 20.70 -10.57
N SER A 127 2.84 21.61 -11.36
CA SER A 127 3.28 22.99 -11.44
C SER A 127 2.97 23.74 -10.14
N LYS A 128 3.79 24.75 -9.82
CA LYS A 128 3.57 25.60 -8.63
C LYS A 128 2.19 26.27 -8.64
N LYS A 129 1.67 26.61 -9.81
CA LYS A 129 0.35 27.24 -9.95
C LYS A 129 -0.77 26.26 -9.61
N THR A 130 -0.65 25.01 -10.08
CA THR A 130 -1.59 23.92 -9.78
C THR A 130 -1.60 23.57 -8.30
N VAL A 131 -0.43 23.38 -7.68
CA VAL A 131 -0.33 23.01 -6.26
C VAL A 131 -0.85 24.10 -5.32
N ASN A 132 -0.68 25.38 -5.69
CA ASN A 132 -1.13 26.51 -4.88
C ASN A 132 -2.56 26.96 -5.20
N ASN A 133 -3.29 26.24 -6.06
CA ASN A 133 -4.63 26.63 -6.47
C ASN A 133 -5.65 26.39 -5.35
N LYS A 134 -6.09 27.48 -4.69
CA LYS A 134 -7.11 27.45 -3.62
C LYS A 134 -8.55 27.34 -4.13
N GLN A 135 -8.76 27.43 -5.45
CA GLN A 135 -10.09 27.33 -6.09
C GLN A 135 -10.40 25.90 -6.55
N ALA A 136 -9.57 24.92 -6.19
CA ALA A 136 -9.80 23.53 -6.54
C ALA A 136 -11.13 23.05 -5.94
N ILE A 137 -11.92 22.35 -6.76
CA ILE A 137 -13.23 21.83 -6.41
C ILE A 137 -13.08 20.91 -5.19
N ALA A 138 -13.96 21.03 -4.20
CA ALA A 138 -14.07 20.08 -3.09
C ALA A 138 -15.27 19.16 -3.38
N LEU A 139 -15.10 17.84 -3.21
CA LEU A 139 -16.21 16.90 -3.39
C LEU A 139 -17.30 17.20 -2.35
N LYS A 140 -18.46 17.66 -2.80
CA LYS A 140 -19.62 17.85 -1.92
C LYS A 140 -20.39 16.54 -1.88
N LYS A 141 -20.32 15.86 -0.71
CA LYS A 141 -21.06 14.65 -0.29
C LYS A 141 -20.25 13.36 -0.42
N SER A 142 -19.84 12.79 0.72
CA SER A 142 -19.25 11.45 0.82
C SER A 142 -20.36 10.39 0.74
N MET A 143 -20.16 9.33 -0.04
CA MET A 143 -21.06 8.18 -0.03
C MET A 143 -20.99 7.43 1.32
N PRO A 144 -22.08 6.79 1.78
CA PRO A 144 -22.04 5.94 2.97
C PRO A 144 -21.03 4.80 2.81
N GLU A 145 -20.21 4.55 3.83
CA GLU A 145 -19.10 3.58 3.81
C GLU A 145 -19.53 2.13 3.54
N GLU A 146 -20.81 1.82 3.74
CA GLU A 146 -21.42 0.48 3.63
C GLU A 146 -21.70 0.03 2.17
N SER A 147 -21.52 0.92 1.18
CA SER A 147 -21.83 0.66 -0.24
C SER A 147 -20.60 0.38 -1.12
N ARG A 148 -19.47 -0.04 -0.55
CA ARG A 148 -18.25 -0.32 -1.33
C ARG A 148 -18.33 -1.70 -2.01
N ALA A 149 -18.44 -1.74 -3.34
CA ALA A 149 -18.35 -2.98 -4.12
C ALA A 149 -17.04 -3.74 -3.82
N PRO A 150 -17.09 -5.03 -3.43
CA PRO A 150 -15.90 -5.84 -3.27
C PRO A 150 -15.18 -5.99 -4.62
N GLY A 151 -13.93 -5.52 -4.71
CA GLY A 151 -13.11 -5.56 -5.92
C GLY A 151 -12.96 -6.96 -6.54
N PRO A 152 -12.56 -7.07 -7.83
CA PRO A 152 -12.35 -8.34 -8.50
C PRO A 152 -11.49 -9.30 -7.66
N ARG A 153 -11.90 -10.58 -7.59
CA ARG A 153 -11.27 -11.60 -6.73
C ARG A 153 -9.82 -11.84 -7.19
N GLY A 154 -8.87 -11.28 -6.45
CA GLY A 154 -7.42 -11.44 -6.61
C GLY A 154 -6.68 -10.92 -5.37
N GLU A 155 -5.37 -11.14 -5.33
CA GLU A 155 -4.52 -10.97 -4.15
C GLU A 155 -4.64 -9.57 -3.52
N LEU A 156 -5.15 -9.53 -2.28
CA LEU A 156 -5.38 -8.32 -1.50
C LEU A 156 -4.03 -7.77 -1.05
N LEU A 157 -3.61 -6.63 -1.59
CA LEU A 157 -2.50 -5.90 -0.96
C LEU A 157 -3.02 -5.33 0.35
N SER A 158 -2.31 -5.66 1.42
CA SER A 158 -2.44 -5.01 2.71
C SER A 158 -1.92 -3.56 2.59
N THR A 159 -2.73 -2.68 1.99
CA THR A 159 -2.61 -1.24 2.15
C THR A 159 -3.44 -0.82 3.37
N SER A 160 -2.78 -0.08 4.23
CA SER A 160 -3.26 0.39 5.52
C SER A 160 -4.43 1.36 5.38
N SER A 161 -5.64 0.97 5.83
CA SER A 161 -6.50 1.69 6.81
C SER A 161 -7.92 1.09 6.84
N GLY A 162 -8.36 0.65 8.03
CA GLY A 162 -9.74 0.28 8.42
C GLY A 162 -10.31 -0.99 7.74
N ASP A 163 -10.71 -2.07 8.39
CA ASP A 163 -10.84 -2.39 9.81
C ASP A 163 -10.88 -3.93 9.96
N GLN A 164 -10.40 -4.44 11.10
CA GLN A 164 -10.69 -5.77 11.67
C GLN A 164 -10.46 -7.05 10.83
N ARG A 165 -9.18 -7.39 10.58
CA ARG A 165 -8.74 -8.79 10.77
C ARG A 165 -7.25 -8.84 11.10
N ILE A 166 -6.97 -9.34 12.30
CA ILE A 166 -5.67 -9.67 12.92
C ILE A 166 -4.55 -9.77 11.88
N ARG A 167 -3.76 -8.69 11.77
CA ARG A 167 -2.66 -8.57 10.82
C ARG A 167 -1.50 -9.44 11.29
N LYS A 168 -1.15 -10.47 10.51
CA LYS A 168 0.19 -11.07 10.57
C LYS A 168 1.20 -10.08 9.99
N THR A 169 1.59 -9.07 10.77
CA THR A 169 2.71 -8.19 10.42
C THR A 169 4.01 -8.89 10.80
N THR A 170 4.79 -9.33 9.82
CA THR A 170 6.17 -9.83 9.97
C THR A 170 7.17 -8.70 10.24
N HIS A 171 6.73 -7.59 10.85
CA HIS A 171 7.58 -6.45 11.18
C HIS A 171 7.48 -6.12 12.67
N VAL A 172 8.64 -6.15 13.34
CA VAL A 172 8.81 -5.82 14.75
C VAL A 172 8.35 -4.38 14.98
N LEU A 173 7.29 -4.22 15.76
CA LEU A 173 6.78 -2.92 16.16
C LEU A 173 7.69 -2.33 17.25
N TYR A 174 7.90 -1.00 17.24
CA TYR A 174 8.68 -0.33 18.28
C TYR A 174 7.89 0.77 18.99
N TYR A 175 8.05 0.90 20.31
CA TYR A 175 7.38 1.91 21.14
C TYR A 175 8.36 2.74 21.97
N ASP A 176 8.03 4.00 22.26
CA ASP A 176 8.87 4.92 23.04
C ASP A 176 8.56 4.83 24.54
N ASP A 177 7.34 5.19 24.95
CA ASP A 177 6.98 5.33 26.37
C ASP A 177 6.09 4.22 26.90
N GLN A 178 5.11 3.78 26.11
CA GLN A 178 4.13 2.77 26.52
C GLN A 178 3.89 1.77 25.38
N PRO A 179 3.80 0.46 25.70
CA PRO A 179 3.42 -0.55 24.72
C PRO A 179 2.04 -0.23 24.10
N PRO A 180 1.77 -0.68 22.87
CA PRO A 180 0.44 -0.59 22.27
C PRO A 180 -0.65 -1.21 23.18
N PRO A 181 -1.88 -0.68 23.18
CA PRO A 181 -2.95 -1.09 24.11
C PRO A 181 -3.18 -2.60 24.19
N GLU A 182 -3.08 -3.29 23.06
CA GLU A 182 -3.24 -4.73 22.95
C GLU A 182 -2.13 -5.52 23.66
N TRP A 183 -0.92 -4.95 23.81
CA TRP A 183 0.23 -5.57 24.46
C TRP A 183 0.41 -5.19 25.94
N ARG A 184 -0.25 -4.13 26.41
CA ARG A 184 -0.08 -3.62 27.79
C ARG A 184 -0.45 -4.63 28.85
N ALA A 185 -1.57 -5.34 28.67
CA ALA A 185 -2.04 -6.35 29.62
C ALA A 185 -1.02 -7.48 29.76
N LEU A 186 -0.53 -8.01 28.63
CA LEU A 186 0.48 -9.06 28.61
C LEU A 186 1.80 -8.58 29.22
N TYR A 187 2.29 -7.39 28.88
CA TYR A 187 3.56 -6.90 29.41
C TYR A 187 3.49 -6.58 30.90
N LYS A 188 2.33 -6.17 31.41
CA LYS A 188 2.09 -6.02 32.85
C LYS A 188 2.11 -7.38 33.57
N GLU A 189 1.55 -8.41 32.95
CA GLU A 189 1.58 -9.78 33.47
C GLU A 189 3.01 -10.35 33.48
N LEU A 190 3.74 -10.20 32.37
CA LEU A 190 5.15 -10.59 32.28
C LEU A 190 6.02 -9.84 33.31
N ALA A 191 5.78 -8.55 33.50
CA ALA A 191 6.47 -7.76 34.52
C ALA A 191 6.15 -8.24 35.95
N ASN A 192 4.90 -8.59 36.24
CA ASN A 192 4.51 -9.19 37.53
C ASN A 192 5.13 -10.57 37.75
N ALA A 193 5.39 -11.32 36.67
CA ALA A 193 6.11 -12.60 36.69
C ALA A 193 7.64 -12.45 36.77
N GLY A 194 8.16 -11.21 36.82
CA GLY A 194 9.59 -10.91 36.94
C GLY A 194 10.33 -10.83 35.60
N ILE A 195 9.63 -10.83 34.46
CA ILE A 195 10.24 -10.67 33.14
C ILE A 195 10.26 -9.17 32.80
N THR A 196 11.45 -8.59 32.80
CA THR A 196 11.67 -7.17 32.55
C THR A 196 11.69 -6.83 31.06
N GLU A 197 11.50 -5.54 30.75
CA GLU A 197 11.33 -5.02 29.39
C GLU A 197 12.55 -5.25 28.46
N ASP A 198 13.74 -5.33 29.05
CA ASP A 198 15.01 -5.69 28.41
C ASP A 198 15.07 -7.19 28.06
N MET A 199 14.65 -8.07 28.96
CA MET A 199 14.55 -9.51 28.68
C MET A 199 13.53 -9.82 27.58
N ILE A 200 12.46 -9.01 27.50
CA ILE A 200 11.46 -9.05 26.44
C ILE A 200 12.06 -8.65 25.08
N ALA A 201 12.96 -7.68 25.07
CA ALA A 201 13.61 -7.20 23.86
C ALA A 201 14.61 -8.23 23.28
N ASP A 202 15.30 -8.97 24.16
CA ASP A 202 16.32 -9.95 23.78
C ASP A 202 15.73 -11.33 23.43
N ASN A 203 14.61 -11.72 24.06
CA ASN A 203 14.00 -13.05 23.90
C ASN A 203 12.58 -12.96 23.31
N LYS A 204 12.45 -12.37 22.11
CA LYS A 204 11.14 -12.15 21.46
C LYS A 204 10.45 -13.45 21.05
N GLU A 205 11.23 -14.46 20.72
CA GLU A 205 10.78 -15.78 20.32
C GLU A 205 10.05 -16.48 21.48
N PHE A 206 10.55 -16.31 22.71
CA PHE A 206 9.92 -16.83 23.92
C PHE A 206 8.49 -16.29 24.09
N ILE A 207 8.30 -14.99 23.87
CA ILE A 207 6.99 -14.34 23.98
C ILE A 207 6.04 -14.85 22.89
N LYS A 208 6.56 -15.07 21.66
CA LYS A 208 5.78 -15.65 20.56
C LYS A 208 5.27 -17.05 20.90
N ASP A 209 6.11 -17.90 21.49
CA ASP A 209 5.73 -19.26 21.86
C ASP A 209 4.80 -19.29 23.08
N TYR A 210 5.04 -18.43 24.07
CA TYR A 210 4.16 -18.27 25.23
C TYR A 210 2.73 -17.87 24.82
N ILE A 211 2.59 -16.88 23.93
CA ILE A 211 1.29 -16.47 23.41
C ILE A 211 0.64 -17.59 22.58
N ARG A 212 1.42 -18.33 21.78
CA ARG A 212 0.89 -19.48 21.02
C ARG A 212 0.31 -20.56 21.94
N GLN A 213 0.90 -20.77 23.11
CA GLN A 213 0.45 -21.77 24.07
C GLN A 213 -0.77 -21.31 24.88
N GLN A 214 -0.81 -20.04 25.29
CA GLN A 214 -1.93 -19.45 26.04
C GLN A 214 -3.17 -19.20 25.16
N GLY A 215 -2.97 -18.97 23.86
CA GLY A 215 -4.06 -18.56 22.96
C GLY A 215 -4.47 -17.10 23.15
N GLY A 216 -5.50 -16.65 22.43
CA GLY A 216 -6.07 -15.31 22.57
C GLY A 216 -5.72 -14.31 21.45
N PRO A 217 -6.06 -13.02 21.63
CA PRO A 217 -6.06 -12.02 20.55
C PRO A 217 -4.67 -11.62 20.04
N LEU A 218 -3.61 -11.98 20.77
CA LEU A 218 -2.22 -11.66 20.41
C LEU A 218 -1.52 -12.77 19.63
N VAL A 219 -2.18 -13.94 19.43
CA VAL A 219 -1.59 -15.08 18.72
C VAL A 219 -1.26 -14.71 17.28
N GLY A 220 0.02 -14.86 16.92
CA GLY A 220 0.53 -14.54 15.59
C GLY A 220 0.92 -13.07 15.37
N LEU A 221 0.86 -12.23 16.41
CA LEU A 221 1.42 -10.89 16.40
C LEU A 221 2.90 -10.91 16.84
N GLU A 222 3.70 -9.99 16.32
CA GLU A 222 5.08 -9.81 16.78
C GLU A 222 5.16 -8.91 18.02
N PRO A 223 5.87 -9.33 19.10
CA PRO A 223 5.99 -8.54 20.31
C PRO A 223 6.70 -7.22 20.04
N PRO A 224 6.08 -6.08 20.41
CA PRO A 224 6.66 -4.77 20.22
C PRO A 224 7.85 -4.57 21.16
N VAL A 225 8.86 -3.86 20.68
CA VAL A 225 10.15 -3.70 21.37
C VAL A 225 10.36 -2.23 21.71
N PRO A 226 10.85 -1.90 22.91
CA PRO A 226 11.11 -0.51 23.27
C PRO A 226 12.23 0.10 22.41
N ARG A 227 12.03 1.32 21.89
CA ARG A 227 13.03 2.00 21.04
C ARG A 227 14.36 2.25 21.77
N LYS A 228 14.33 2.37 23.10
CA LYS A 228 15.54 2.49 23.94
C LYS A 228 16.50 1.30 23.78
N PHE A 229 16.01 0.11 23.44
CA PHE A 229 16.83 -1.08 23.22
C PHE A 229 17.28 -1.26 21.75
N GLN A 230 16.93 -0.35 20.84
CA GLN A 230 17.37 -0.39 19.44
C GLN A 230 18.85 0.00 19.27
N ARG A 231 19.39 0.86 20.15
CA ARG A 231 20.70 1.51 19.98
C ARG A 231 21.92 0.66 20.35
N GLY A 232 21.76 -0.60 20.74
CA GLY A 232 22.88 -1.48 21.10
C GLY A 232 23.55 -2.24 19.95
N ARG A 233 22.99 -2.25 18.73
CA ARG A 233 23.39 -3.22 17.68
C ARG A 233 24.28 -2.68 16.55
N ASN A 234 24.69 -1.40 16.59
CA ASN A 234 25.45 -0.75 15.49
C ASN A 234 26.96 -0.63 15.69
N THR A 235 27.56 -1.36 16.63
CA THR A 235 29.03 -1.44 16.77
C THR A 235 29.42 -2.89 16.99
N VAL A 236 29.54 -3.66 15.92
CA VAL A 236 30.68 -4.52 15.53
C VAL A 236 30.26 -5.23 14.23
N GLN A 237 30.49 -4.60 13.07
CA GLN A 237 30.63 -5.31 11.80
C GLN A 237 31.39 -4.42 10.82
N SER A 238 32.63 -4.13 11.18
CA SER A 238 33.62 -3.51 10.30
C SER A 238 34.97 -4.17 10.52
N SER A 239 35.12 -5.41 10.05
CA SER A 239 36.39 -5.99 9.61
C SER A 239 36.21 -7.46 9.23
N PHE A 240 37.00 -7.87 8.23
CA PHE A 240 37.20 -9.22 7.70
C PHE A 240 36.28 -9.69 6.55
N ASN A 241 36.57 -9.12 5.38
CA ASN A 241 36.76 -9.93 4.17
C ASN A 241 37.99 -10.84 4.39
N SER A 242 37.79 -12.15 4.28
CA SER A 242 38.76 -13.10 3.69
C SER A 242 37.98 -14.37 3.33
N SER A 243 38.02 -14.70 2.05
CA SER A 243 37.77 -16.02 1.47
C SER A 243 38.48 -17.14 2.23
N GLU A 244 37.91 -18.36 2.28
CA GLU A 244 38.53 -19.62 1.81
C GLU A 244 37.74 -20.89 2.26
N SER A 245 37.36 -21.70 1.25
CA SER A 245 37.08 -23.16 1.18
C SER A 245 36.39 -23.99 2.29
N ALA A 246 35.43 -24.81 1.84
CA ALA A 246 34.81 -26.00 2.46
C ALA A 246 35.82 -27.16 2.71
N PRO A 247 35.46 -28.42 3.16
CA PRO A 247 34.14 -29.02 3.47
C PRO A 247 34.10 -30.00 4.71
N GLN A 248 32.99 -30.76 4.83
CA GLN A 248 32.76 -32.04 5.59
C GLN A 248 32.52 -31.95 7.12
N GLN A 249 31.84 -32.86 7.82
CA GLN A 249 30.86 -33.94 7.60
C GLN A 249 30.56 -34.54 9.00
N GLU A 250 29.30 -34.92 9.30
CA GLU A 250 28.81 -35.85 10.36
C GLU A 250 29.20 -35.67 11.84
N PHE A 251 28.21 -35.74 12.75
CA PHE A 251 28.16 -36.74 13.85
C PHE A 251 26.81 -36.68 14.62
N TYR A 252 26.10 -37.81 14.58
CA TYR A 252 25.18 -38.43 15.56
C TYR A 252 24.60 -37.58 16.72
N SER A 253 23.27 -37.45 16.82
CA SER A 253 22.33 -38.39 17.49
C SER A 253 22.32 -38.33 19.02
N SER A 254 21.11 -38.11 19.55
CA SER A 254 20.59 -38.56 20.85
C SER A 254 20.99 -37.82 22.13
N THR A 255 20.08 -36.95 22.60
CA THR A 255 19.70 -36.66 24.00
C THR A 255 18.77 -35.42 23.94
N LEU A 256 17.48 -35.36 24.33
CA LEU A 256 16.65 -36.09 25.28
C LEU A 256 15.17 -35.98 24.86
N GLN A 257 14.48 -37.12 24.83
CA GLN A 257 13.04 -37.19 25.14
C GLN A 257 12.84 -36.98 26.65
N LEU A 258 11.67 -36.42 27.02
CA LEU A 258 11.01 -36.26 28.34
C LEU A 258 10.70 -34.76 28.55
N LEU A 259 9.46 -34.29 28.64
CA LEU A 259 8.31 -34.87 29.33
C LEU A 259 6.97 -34.48 28.66
N VAL A 260 6.14 -35.50 28.50
CA VAL A 260 4.67 -35.40 28.51
C VAL A 260 4.22 -35.02 29.92
N ARG A 261 3.41 -33.97 30.04
CA ARG A 261 2.14 -33.96 30.77
C ARG A 261 1.15 -33.07 30.04
#